data_AF-A0A946HSS8-F1
#
_entry.id   AF-A0A946HSS8-F1
#
_cell.length_a   1.000
_cell.length_b   1.000
_cell.length_c   1.000
_cell.angle_alpha   90.00
_cell.angle_beta   90.00
_cell.angle_gamma   90.00
#
_symmetry.space_group_name_H-M   'P 1'
#
loop_
_entity.id
_entity.type
_entity.pdbx_description
1 polymer ?
#
loop_
_entity_poly.entity_id
_entity_poly.type
_entity_poly.pdbx_seq_one_letter_code
_entity_poly.pdbx_strand_id
1 'polypeptide(L)'
;MSKKQWFVECADAFTNETVVGGLQELSESTDMVDIFDADDEKHRVFRVPYSFITRLHASRKSFPVKFKVWQRASDNSKAYVWKFHTTRRKSVKEKKAEADLARLRRK
;
A
#
# COMPACT_ATOMS: atom_id res chain seq x y z
N MET A 1 -15.57 -3.42 16.25
CA MET A 1 -15.14 -3.24 14.85
C MET A 1 -13.81 -3.96 14.68
N SER A 2 -13.71 -4.90 13.74
CA SER A 2 -12.43 -5.58 13.46
C SER A 2 -11.39 -4.55 12.98
N LYS A 3 -10.20 -4.54 13.59
CA LYS A 3 -9.12 -3.66 13.15
C LYS A 3 -8.54 -4.22 11.85
N LYS A 4 -8.51 -3.38 10.81
CA LYS A 4 -7.84 -3.71 9.54
C LYS A 4 -6.38 -4.04 9.80
N GLN A 5 -5.91 -5.11 9.19
CA GLN A 5 -4.52 -5.54 9.28
C GLN A 5 -3.82 -5.26 7.96
N TRP A 6 -2.54 -4.97 8.07
CA TRP A 6 -1.72 -4.52 6.97
C TRP A 6 -0.44 -5.32 6.93
N PHE A 7 -0.05 -5.69 5.72
CA PHE A 7 1.14 -6.49 5.51
C PHE A 7 1.92 -6.01 4.30
N VAL A 8 3.21 -6.32 4.30
CA VAL A 8 4.14 -5.97 3.23
C VAL A 8 4.86 -7.23 2.78
N GLU A 9 4.82 -7.47 1.47
CA GLU A 9 5.61 -8.51 0.80
C GLU A 9 6.77 -7.81 0.07
N CYS A 10 8.00 -8.24 0.35
CA CYS A 10 9.21 -7.68 -0.25
C CYS A 10 9.60 -8.50 -1.49
N ALA A 11 9.86 -7.83 -2.61
CA ALA A 11 10.21 -8.51 -3.87
C ALA A 11 11.73 -8.72 -4.04
N ASP A 12 12.56 -8.06 -3.23
CA ASP A 12 14.02 -8.18 -3.27
C ASP A 12 14.65 -8.08 -1.87
N ALA A 13 15.92 -8.50 -1.77
CA ALA A 13 16.69 -8.51 -0.53
C ALA A 13 16.87 -7.10 0.06
N PHE A 14 17.13 -6.10 -0.79
CA PHE A 14 17.29 -4.71 -0.37
C PHE A 14 16.03 -4.17 0.32
N THR A 15 14.85 -4.43 -0.25
CA THR A 15 13.57 -4.02 0.34
C THR A 15 13.30 -4.80 1.62
N ASN A 16 13.68 -6.08 1.68
CA ASN A 16 13.58 -6.88 2.91
C ASN A 16 14.39 -6.25 4.05
N GLU A 17 15.68 -5.99 3.84
CA GLU A 17 16.54 -5.34 4.84
C GLU A 17 16.00 -3.97 5.26
N THR A 18 15.55 -3.16 4.29
CA THR A 18 14.94 -1.85 4.57
C THR A 18 13.69 -1.96 5.44
N VAL A 19 12.84 -2.95 5.16
CA VAL A 19 11.62 -3.20 5.94
C VAL A 19 11.96 -3.70 7.34
N VAL A 20 12.86 -4.67 7.47
CA VAL A 20 13.29 -5.21 8.76
C VAL A 20 13.91 -4.12 9.64
N GLY A 21 14.87 -3.34 9.11
CA GLY A 21 15.48 -2.24 9.86
C GLY A 21 14.45 -1.19 10.28
N GLY A 22 13.53 -0.84 9.37
CA GLY A 22 12.45 0.11 9.68
C GLY A 22 11.45 -0.39 10.73
N LEU A 23 11.20 -1.70 10.81
CA LEU A 23 10.34 -2.29 11.86
C LEU A 23 11.08 -2.36 13.20
N GLN A 24 12.38 -2.66 13.20
CA GLN A 24 13.22 -2.62 14.40
C GLN A 24 13.26 -1.21 15.00
N GLU A 25 13.44 -0.17 14.17
CA GLU A 25 13.36 1.24 14.62
C GLU A 25 12.04 1.56 15.31
N LEU A 26 10.94 0.96 14.85
CA LEU A 26 9.60 1.17 15.42
C LEU A 26 9.29 0.23 16.59
N SER A 27 10.22 -0.64 16.98
CA SER A 27 9.98 -1.71 17.96
C SER A 27 8.79 -2.61 17.60
N GLU A 28 8.55 -2.78 16.30
CA GLU A 28 7.52 -3.67 15.75
C GLU A 28 8.12 -5.07 15.49
N SER A 29 7.27 -6.10 15.43
CA SER A 29 7.73 -7.45 15.11
C SER A 29 8.31 -7.52 13.70
N THR A 30 9.48 -8.14 13.59
CA THR A 30 10.13 -8.47 12.32
C THR A 30 9.78 -9.88 11.84
N ASP A 31 8.84 -10.56 12.50
CA ASP A 31 8.47 -11.92 12.12
C ASP A 31 7.61 -11.88 10.85
N MET A 32 7.92 -12.78 9.93
CA MET A 32 7.09 -13.01 8.77
C MET A 32 5.92 -13.94 9.14
N VAL A 33 4.74 -13.58 8.70
CA VAL A 33 3.52 -14.38 8.83
C VAL A 33 3.06 -14.84 7.45
N ASP A 34 2.35 -15.96 7.44
CA ASP A 34 1.71 -16.46 6.24
C ASP A 34 0.29 -15.90 6.13
N ILE A 35 -0.05 -15.37 4.96
CA ILE A 35 -1.41 -14.95 4.60
C ILE A 35 -1.86 -15.73 3.37
N PHE A 36 -3.18 -15.85 3.21
CA PHE A 36 -3.80 -16.44 2.03
C PHE A 36 -4.60 -15.37 1.30
N ASP A 37 -4.43 -15.30 -0.02
CA ASP A 37 -5.22 -14.42 -0.85
C ASP A 37 -6.59 -15.03 -1.24
N ALA A 38 -7.28 -14.38 -2.17
CA ALA A 38 -8.59 -14.82 -2.65
C ALA A 38 -8.53 -16.13 -3.46
N ASP A 39 -7.38 -16.46 -4.03
CA ASP A 39 -7.13 -17.64 -4.86
C ASP A 39 -6.52 -18.79 -4.04
N ASP A 40 -6.55 -18.68 -2.71
CA ASP A 40 -5.93 -19.63 -1.76
C ASP A 40 -4.39 -19.74 -1.89
N GLU A 41 -3.75 -18.78 -2.56
CA GLU A 41 -2.30 -18.74 -2.66
C GLU A 41 -1.69 -18.21 -1.36
N LYS A 42 -0.63 -18.89 -0.91
CA LYS A 42 0.07 -18.58 0.33
C LYS A 42 1.18 -17.56 0.08
N HIS A 43 1.13 -16.43 0.78
CA HIS A 43 2.15 -15.38 0.70
C HIS A 43 2.82 -15.19 2.06
N ARG A 44 4.15 -15.08 2.07
CA ARG A 44 4.95 -14.83 3.26
C ARG A 44 5.26 -13.35 3.38
N VAL A 45 4.77 -12.70 4.43
CA VAL A 45 4.71 -11.23 4.53
C VAL A 45 5.05 -10.72 5.92
N PHE A 46 5.50 -9.47 6.02
CA PHE A 46 5.65 -8.78 7.30
C PHE A 46 4.34 -8.15 7.73
N ARG A 47 3.96 -8.30 9.00
CA ARG A 47 2.88 -7.51 9.59
C ARG A 47 3.41 -6.13 9.95
N VAL A 48 2.74 -5.08 9.47
CA VAL A 48 3.24 -3.70 9.65
C VAL A 48 2.11 -2.75 10.02
N PRO A 49 2.41 -1.63 10.72
CA PRO A 49 1.44 -0.57 10.91
C PRO A 49 1.21 0.22 9.61
N TYR A 50 0.02 0.80 9.44
CA TYR A 50 -0.31 1.59 8.25
C TYR A 50 0.62 2.80 8.07
N SER A 51 1.03 3.44 9.17
CA SER A 51 1.99 4.55 9.14
C SER A 51 3.30 4.15 8.47
N PHE A 52 3.80 2.94 8.73
CA PHE A 52 5.01 2.42 8.09
C PHE A 52 4.85 2.27 6.58
N ILE A 53 3.70 1.76 6.12
CA ILE A 53 3.37 1.66 4.69
C ILE A 53 3.41 3.03 4.01
N THR A 54 2.89 4.07 4.66
CA THR A 54 2.94 5.44 4.11
C THR A 54 4.36 5.99 4.03
N ARG A 55 5.21 5.72 5.05
CA ARG A 55 6.64 6.08 5.05
C ARG A 55 7.38 5.35 3.93
N LEU A 56 7.20 4.03 3.83
CA LEU A 56 7.83 3.19 2.80
C LEU A 56 7.44 3.63 1.38
N HIS A 57 6.18 4.01 1.18
CA HIS A 57 5.71 4.56 -0.09
C HIS A 57 6.30 5.94 -0.41
N ALA A 58 6.47 6.81 0.58
CA ALA A 58 7.14 8.09 0.37
C ALA A 58 8.61 7.87 -0.05
N SER A 59 9.29 6.91 0.58
CA SER A 59 10.67 6.54 0.27
C SER A 59 10.89 6.02 -1.14
N ARG A 60 9.87 5.51 -1.84
CA ARG A 60 9.96 5.09 -3.25
C ARG A 60 10.46 6.17 -4.20
N LYS A 61 10.31 7.45 -3.82
CA LYS A 61 10.82 8.57 -4.62
C LYS A 61 12.35 8.67 -4.60
N SER A 62 12.96 8.19 -3.53
CA SER A 62 14.39 8.34 -3.26
C SER A 62 15.14 7.01 -3.33
N PHE A 63 14.45 5.89 -3.10
CA PHE A 63 15.02 4.55 -3.05
C PHE A 63 14.20 3.57 -3.89
N PRO A 64 14.83 2.62 -4.61
CA PRO A 64 14.15 1.69 -5.50
C PRO A 64 13.50 0.52 -4.74
N VAL A 65 12.71 0.79 -3.69
CA VAL A 65 12.05 -0.25 -2.89
C VAL A 65 10.88 -0.91 -3.63
N LYS A 66 10.94 -2.24 -3.75
CA LYS A 66 9.97 -3.07 -4.46
C LYS A 66 9.18 -3.93 -3.46
N PHE A 67 7.94 -3.51 -3.22
CA PHE A 67 7.03 -4.20 -2.31
C PHE A 67 5.59 -4.20 -2.82
N LYS A 68 4.83 -5.19 -2.37
CA LYS A 68 3.37 -5.23 -2.44
C LYS A 68 2.78 -4.99 -1.05
N VAL A 69 1.62 -4.35 -1.01
CA VAL A 69 0.88 -4.15 0.23
C VAL A 69 -0.34 -5.05 0.21
N TRP A 70 -0.55 -5.77 1.31
CA TRP A 70 -1.73 -6.59 1.52
C TRP A 70 -2.57 -6.02 2.64
N GLN A 71 -3.88 -6.14 2.50
CA GLN A 71 -4.84 -5.75 3.53
C GLN A 71 -5.75 -6.93 3.86
N ARG A 72 -6.01 -7.13 5.15
CA ARG A 72 -6.97 -8.09 5.67
C ARG A 72 -7.98 -7.39 6.57
N ALA A 73 -9.27 -7.69 6.40
CA ALA A 73 -10.34 -7.03 7.15
C ALA A 73 -10.45 -7.55 8.60
N SER A 74 -10.17 -8.83 8.80
CA SER A 74 -10.21 -9.52 10.11
C SER A 74 -9.29 -10.74 10.11
N ASP A 75 -8.90 -11.25 11.27
CA ASP A 75 -7.92 -12.36 11.39
C ASP A 75 -8.21 -13.57 10.50
N ASN A 76 -9.48 -13.91 10.28
CA ASN A 76 -9.91 -15.08 9.49
C ASN A 76 -10.35 -14.75 8.06
N SER A 77 -10.19 -13.51 7.57
CA SER A 77 -10.56 -13.17 6.19
C SER A 77 -9.39 -13.38 5.24
N LYS A 78 -9.69 -13.57 3.95
CA LYS A 78 -8.66 -13.49 2.90
C LYS A 78 -8.01 -12.11 2.88
N ALA A 79 -6.74 -12.08 2.47
CA ALA A 79 -6.03 -10.85 2.22
C ALA A 79 -6.18 -10.43 0.75
N TYR A 80 -6.15 -9.13 0.50
CA TYR A 80 -6.23 -8.58 -0.86
C TYR A 80 -5.10 -7.59 -1.07
N VAL A 81 -4.60 -7.53 -2.32
CA VAL A 81 -3.59 -6.56 -2.70
C VAL A 81 -4.18 -5.15 -2.61
N TRP A 82 -3.59 -4.33 -1.76
CA TRP A 82 -3.95 -2.94 -1.62
C TRP A 82 -3.06 -2.06 -2.51
N LYS A 83 -3.68 -1.21 -3.32
CA LYS A 83 -2.99 -0.29 -4.22
C LYS A 83 -3.09 1.14 -3.69
N PHE A 84 -1.95 1.82 -3.64
CA PHE A 84 -1.94 3.27 -3.46
C PHE A 84 -2.72 3.90 -4.59
N HIS A 85 -3.62 4.82 -4.25
CA HIS A 85 -4.40 5.53 -5.27
C HIS A 85 -3.45 6.45 -6.03
N THR A 86 -3.05 6.04 -7.23
CA THR A 86 -2.14 6.80 -8.10
C THR A 86 -2.85 7.92 -8.82
N THR A 87 -4.18 7.90 -8.88
CA THR A 87 -4.95 8.95 -9.54
C THR A 87 -4.95 10.20 -8.67
N ARG A 88 -4.07 11.16 -9.01
CA ARG A 88 -4.21 12.55 -8.58
C ARG A 88 -5.67 12.95 -8.81
N ARG A 89 -6.42 13.17 -7.73
CA ARG A 89 -7.77 13.72 -7.84
C ARG A 89 -7.62 15.10 -8.48
N LYS A 90 -8.20 15.30 -9.67
CA LYS A 90 -8.30 16.62 -10.30
C LYS A 90 -8.89 17.58 -9.26
N SER A 91 -8.23 18.72 -9.06
CA SER A 91 -8.73 19.79 -8.21
C SER A 91 -10.10 20.27 -8.71
N VAL A 92 -10.87 20.91 -7.82
CA VAL A 92 -12.17 21.50 -8.20
C VAL A 92 -12.01 22.49 -9.37
N LYS A 93 -10.90 23.23 -9.39
CA LYS A 93 -10.56 24.20 -10.45
C LYS A 93 -10.34 23.51 -11.80
N GLU A 94 -9.61 22.39 -11.82
CA GLU A 94 -9.38 21.60 -13.04
C GLU A 94 -10.66 20.97 -13.58
N LYS A 95 -11.52 20.47 -12.69
CA LYS A 95 -12.84 19.93 -13.08
C LYS A 95 -13.74 21.00 -13.69
N LYS A 96 -13.72 22.22 -13.13
CA LYS A 96 -14.50 23.35 -13.64
C LYS A 96 -13.99 23.82 -15.01
N ALA A 97 -12.67 23.92 -15.18
CA ALA A 97 -12.06 24.29 -16.46
C ALA A 97 -12.41 23.29 -17.58
N GLU A 98 -12.41 21.99 -17.29
CA GLU A 98 -12.80 20.94 -18.24
C GLU A 98 -14.29 21.02 -18.63
N ALA A 99 -15.17 21.28 -17.65
CA ALA A 99 -16.60 21.46 -17.90
C ALA A 99 -16.88 22.71 -18.76
N ASP A 100 -16.19 23.82 -18.48
CA ASP A 100 -16.32 25.07 -19.26
C ASP A 100 -15.81 24.88 -20.70
N LEU A 101 -14.68 24.18 -20.89
CA LEU A 101 -14.13 23.86 -22.21
C LEU A 101 -15.07 22.94 -23.02
N ALA A 102 -15.69 21.95 -22.37
CA ALA A 102 -16.65 21.05 -23.00
C ALA A 102 -17.94 21.79 -23.42
N ARG A 103 -18.34 22.81 -22.66
CA ARG A 103 -19.51 23.65 -22.97
C ARG A 103 -19.25 24.57 -24.16
N LEU A 104 -18.03 25.09 -24.31
CA LEU A 104 -17.61 25.89 -25.45
C LEU A 104 -17.52 25.10 -26.76
N ARG A 105 -17.13 23.82 -26.70
CA ARG A 105 -17.04 22.93 -27.87
C ARG A 105 -18.39 22.46 -28.43
N ARG A 106 -19.50 22.69 -27.72
CA ARG A 106 -20.87 22.32 -28.15
C ARG A 106 -21.66 23.48 -28.76
N LYS A 107 -21.06 24.65 -28.88
CA LYS A 107 -21.61 25.83 -29.57
C LYS A 107 -20.88 26.01 -30.90
#